data_AF-A0A2V7ME84-F1
#
_entry.id   AF-A0A2V7ME84-F1
#
_cell.length_a   1.000
_cell.length_b   1.000
_cell.length_c   1.000
_cell.angle_alpha   90.00
_cell.angle_beta   90.00
_cell.angle_gamma   90.00
#
_symmetry.space_group_name_H-M   'P 1'
#
loop_
_entity.id
_entity.type
_entity.pdbx_description
1 polymer ?
#
loop_
_entity_poly.entity_id
_entity_poly.type
_entity_poly.pdbx_seq_one_letter_code
_entity_poly.pdbx_strand_id
1 'polypeptide(L)' 'MFEPITTVAIDAVSPSDRGFTLTGQGADRTEYRLDMRFDLPLDPRTRTVLAELLSQSDLTISRRGNRNS' A
#
# COMPACT_ATOMS: atom_id res chain seq x y z
N MET A 1 -18.28 9.04 6.63
CA MET A 1 -17.51 8.07 7.44
C MET A 1 -16.72 7.21 6.46
N PHE A 2 -15.52 6.77 6.84
CA PHE A 2 -14.80 5.77 6.06
C PHE A 2 -15.15 4.40 6.62
N GLU A 3 -15.48 3.47 5.73
CA GLU A 3 -15.79 2.08 6.05
C GLU A 3 -14.67 1.20 5.49
N PRO A 4 -14.07 0.31 6.29
CA PRO A 4 -13.02 -0.57 5.82
C PRO A 4 -13.58 -1.53 4.77
N ILE A 5 -12.89 -1.62 3.63
CA ILE A 5 -13.16 -2.61 2.58
C ILE A 5 -12.42 -3.90 2.92
N THR A 6 -11.13 -3.80 3.22
CA THR A 6 -10.26 -4.94 3.53
C THR A 6 -8.97 -4.48 4.23
N THR A 7 -8.29 -5.42 4.86
CA THR A 7 -6.90 -5.28 5.32
C THR A 7 -6.05 -6.29 4.55
N VAL A 8 -4.92 -5.81 4.02
CA VAL A 8 -4.02 -6.56 3.16
C VAL A 8 -2.65 -6.59 3.84
N ALA A 9 -2.18 -7.79 4.16
CA ALA A 9 -0.78 -7.98 4.54
C ALA A 9 0.09 -7.81 3.30
N ILE A 10 1.18 -7.04 3.41
CA ILE A 10 2.07 -6.82 2.26
C ILE A 10 2.99 -8.03 2.08
N ASP A 11 2.83 -8.73 0.98
CA ASP A 11 3.60 -9.92 0.63
C ASP A 11 4.87 -9.56 -0.17
N ALA A 12 4.82 -8.49 -0.97
CA ALA A 12 5.97 -8.02 -1.73
C ALA A 12 6.00 -6.49 -1.89
N VAL A 13 7.22 -5.95 -1.87
CA VAL A 13 7.53 -4.55 -2.14
C VAL A 13 8.53 -4.49 -3.27
N SER A 14 8.16 -3.86 -4.38
CA SER A 14 9.03 -3.65 -5.54
C SER A 14 9.32 -2.17 -5.71
N PRO A 15 10.59 -1.72 -5.74
CA PRO A 15 10.91 -0.33 -6.05
C PRO A 15 10.52 0.00 -7.49
N SER A 16 10.02 1.21 -7.69
CA SER A 16 9.77 1.80 -9.01
C SER A 16 10.55 3.10 -9.17
N ASP A 17 10.56 3.67 -10.38
CA ASP A 17 11.28 4.91 -10.70
C ASP A 17 10.95 6.06 -9.73
N ARG A 18 9.70 6.12 -9.23
CA ARG A 18 9.23 7.18 -8.34
C ARG A 18 8.53 6.68 -7.07
N GLY A 19 8.83 5.47 -6.60
CA GLY A 19 8.29 4.97 -5.33
C GLY A 19 8.29 3.46 -5.24
N PHE A 20 7.14 2.87 -4.92
CA PHE A 20 7.01 1.43 -4.67
C PHE A 20 5.71 0.88 -5.23
N THR A 21 5.76 -0.35 -5.74
CA THR A 21 4.59 -1.19 -5.95
C THR A 21 4.51 -2.19 -4.80
N LEU A 22 3.36 -2.24 -4.16
CA LEU A 22 3.04 -3.11 -3.03
C LEU A 22 2.01 -4.12 -3.49
N THR A 23 2.21 -5.40 -3.21
CA THR A 23 1.22 -6.45 -3.48
C THR A 23 0.92 -7.25 -2.24
N GLY A 24 -0.32 -7.71 -2.10
CA GLY A 24 -0.72 -8.58 -1.02
C GLY A 24 -2.10 -9.17 -1.20
N GLN A 25 -2.43 -10.17 -0.40
CA GLN A 25 -3.75 -10.81 -0.41
C GLN A 25 -4.69 -10.18 0.63
N GLY A 26 -5.89 -9.82 0.20
CA GLY A 26 -6.96 -9.39 1.11
C GLY A 26 -7.67 -10.58 1.77
N ALA A 27 -8.46 -10.29 2.81
CA ALA A 27 -9.29 -11.30 3.47
C ALA A 27 -10.34 -11.95 2.54
N ASP A 28 -10.68 -11.27 1.45
CA ASP A 28 -11.54 -11.74 0.36
C ASP A 28 -10.83 -12.68 -0.62
N ARG A 29 -9.54 -12.98 -0.39
CA ARG A 29 -8.65 -13.79 -1.25
C ARG A 29 -8.43 -13.17 -2.63
N THR A 30 -8.62 -11.86 -2.74
CA THR A 30 -8.26 -11.11 -3.94
C THR A 30 -6.84 -10.57 -3.78
N GLU A 31 -6.05 -10.59 -4.86
CA GLU A 31 -4.79 -9.88 -4.91
C GLU A 31 -5.02 -8.38 -5.05
N TYR A 32 -4.40 -7.60 -4.16
CA TYR A 32 -4.38 -6.15 -4.24
C TYR A 32 -3.01 -5.67 -4.66
N ARG A 33 -3.02 -4.70 -5.56
CA ARG A 33 -1.84 -3.93 -5.96
C ARG A 33 -2.03 -2.47 -5.56
N LEU A 34 -1.09 -1.92 -4.80
CA LEU A 34 -1.02 -0.50 -4.48
C LEU A 34 0.26 0.09 -5.07
N ASP A 35 0.11 1.12 -5.90
CA ASP A 35 1.25 1.89 -6.42
C ASP A 35 1.40 3.19 -5.61
N MET A 36 2.50 3.29 -4.85
CA MET A 36 2.88 4.46 -4.08
C MET A 36 3.90 5.30 -4.87
N ARG A 37 3.63 6.59 -5.02
CA ARG A 37 4.49 7.53 -5.75
C ARG A 37 4.89 8.69 -4.85
N PHE A 38 6.16 9.09 -4.89
CA PHE A 38 6.69 10.26 -4.22
C PHE A 38 6.98 11.36 -5.25
N ASP A 39 6.63 12.59 -4.89
CA ASP A 39 6.90 13.75 -5.73
C ASP A 39 8.40 14.11 -5.73
N LEU A 40 9.08 13.87 -4.61
CA LEU A 40 10.53 14.06 -4.47
C LEU A 40 11.28 12.75 -4.70
N PRO A 41 12.47 12.80 -5.32
CA PRO A 41 13.32 11.63 -5.45
C PRO A 41 13.79 11.16 -4.07
N LEU A 42 13.78 9.85 -3.87
CA LEU A 42 14.35 9.22 -2.68
C LEU A 42 15.81 8.89 -2.95
N ASP A 43 16.70 9.28 -2.03
CA ASP A 43 18.07 8.78 -2.04
C ASP A 43 18.09 7.25 -1.78
N PRO A 44 19.19 6.56 -2.16
CA PRO A 44 19.26 5.10 -2.02
C PRO A 44 19.03 4.58 -0.60
N ARG A 45 19.51 5.30 0.43
CA ARG A 45 19.36 4.88 1.83
C ARG A 45 17.91 4.99 2.28
N THR A 46 17.28 6.13 2.01
CA THR A 46 15.87 6.34 2.33
C THR A 46 14.98 5.33 1.61
N ARG A 47 15.30 5.01 0.35
CA ARG A 47 14.59 3.97 -0.41
C ARG A 47 14.67 2.59 0.26
N THR A 48 15.86 2.17 0.70
CA THR A 48 16.03 0.87 1.39
C THR A 48 15.24 0.82 2.69
N VAL A 49 15.33 1.86 3.52
CA VAL A 49 14.61 1.92 4.80
C VAL A 49 13.10 1.87 4.59
N LEU A 50 12.58 2.62 3.62
CA LEU A 50 11.15 2.60 3.32
C LEU A 50 10.69 1.24 2.79
N ALA A 51 11.49 0.58 1.94
CA ALA A 51 11.15 -0.76 1.45
C ALA A 51 11.00 -1.78 2.59
N GLU A 52 11.91 -1.75 3.55
CA GLU A 52 11.92 -2.66 4.71
C GLU A 52 10.77 -2.39 5.69
N LEU A 53 10.41 -1.11 5.89
CA LEU A 53 9.25 -0.76 6.70
C LEU A 53 7.94 -1.19 6.01
N LEU A 54 7.83 -0.96 4.69
CA LEU A 54 6.65 -1.33 3.93
C LEU A 54 6.43 -2.85 3.87
N SER A 55 7.50 -3.65 3.80
CA SER A 55 7.40 -5.11 3.78
C SER A 55 6.95 -5.72 5.11
N GLN A 56 6.90 -4.94 6.18
CA GLN A 56 6.50 -5.35 7.53
C GLN A 56 5.22 -4.63 7.97
N SER A 57 4.43 -4.17 7.01
CA SER A 57 3.23 -3.37 7.25
C SER A 57 1.97 -4.06 6.72
N ASP A 58 0.83 -3.68 7.30
CA ASP A 58 -0.49 -4.02 6.80
C ASP A 58 -1.14 -2.75 6.23
N LEU A 59 -1.84 -2.90 5.10
CA LEU A 59 -2.60 -1.83 4.48
C LEU A 59 -4.09 -2.03 4.76
N THR A 60 -4.73 -1.06 5.43
CA THR A 60 -6.20 -1.00 5.49
C THR A 60 -6.75 -0.12 4.37
N ILE A 61 -7.49 -0.72 3.45
CA ILE A 61 -8.18 0.00 2.37
C ILE A 61 -9.59 0.30 2.85
N SER A 62 -9.95 1.58 2.90
CA SER A 62 -11.29 2.04 3.31
C SER A 62 -11.95 2.88 2.22
N ARG A 63 -13.26 2.75 2.06
CA ARG A 63 -14.07 3.58 1.16
C ARG A 63 -14.81 4.64 1.95
N ARG A 64 -14.97 5.82 1.39
CA ARG A 64 -15.91 6.81 1.93
C ARG A 64 -17.34 6.34 1.65
N GLY A 65 -18.12 6.08 2.69
CA GLY A 65 -19.56 5.87 2.55
C GLY A 65 -20.23 7.16 2.05
N ASN A 66 -21.09 7.05 1.04
CA ASN A 66 -21.95 8.16 0.63
C ASN A 66 -23.05 8.32 1.70
N ARG A 67 -23.10 9.48 2.37
CA ARG A 67 -24.32 9.91 3.06
C ARG A 67 -25.35 10.23 1.98
N ASN A 68 -26.13 9.24 1.56
CA ASN A 68 -27.46 9.35 0.95
C ASN A 68 -27.91 7.92 0.61
N SER A 69 -28.60 7.30 1.56
CA SER A 69 -29.51 6.18 1.36
C SER A 69 -30.85 6.59 1.96
#